data_AF-A0A815G5B0-F1
#
_entry.id   AF-A0A815G5B0-F1
#
_cell.length_a   1.000
_cell.length_b   1.000
_cell.length_c   1.000
_cell.angle_alpha   90.00
_cell.angle_beta   90.00
_cell.angle_gamma   90.00
#
_symmetry.space_group_name_H-M   'P 1'
#
loop_
_entity.id
_entity.type
_entity.pdbx_description
1 polymer ?
#
loop_
_entity_poly.entity_id
_entity_poly.type
_entity_poly.pdbx_seq_one_letter_code
_entity_poly.pdbx_strand_id
1 'polypeptide(L)'
;MIEAPANRIVLFGGDLNMRDNELVKAGNIPAGICDLWIEMGKREEYAYTWDMQLNTNLDFSANNFRPRCRFDRMYFRGATSPTVKFKPISFKLQGLEIIQSIQRFCSDHWAIQAEFEV
;
A
#
# COMPACT_ATOMS: atom_id res chain seq x y z
N MET A 1 -0.51 -25.86 -1.23
CA MET A 1 -0.33 -24.59 -1.99
C MET A 1 0.87 -24.78 -2.91
N ILE A 2 0.80 -24.32 -4.16
CA ILE A 2 1.94 -24.33 -5.08
C ILE A 2 2.66 -22.99 -4.88
N GLU A 3 3.90 -23.03 -4.41
CA GLU A 3 4.71 -21.83 -4.27
C GLU A 3 5.15 -21.31 -5.64
N ALA A 4 5.18 -19.98 -5.80
CA ALA A 4 5.74 -19.37 -7.00
C ALA A 4 7.23 -19.72 -7.11
N PRO A 5 7.73 -20.13 -8.30
CA PRO A 5 9.14 -20.50 -8.49
C PRO A 5 10.09 -19.41 -8.01
N ALA A 6 11.21 -19.78 -7.39
CA ALA A 6 12.16 -18.81 -6.80
C ALA A 6 12.74 -17.82 -7.82
N ASN A 7 12.80 -18.17 -9.10
CA ASN A 7 13.28 -17.31 -10.19
C ASN A 7 12.21 -16.32 -10.72
N ARG A 8 11.10 -16.13 -9.99
CA ARG A 8 10.04 -15.17 -10.34
C ARG A 8 9.97 -14.05 -9.31
N ILE A 9 9.85 -12.83 -9.82
CA ILE A 9 9.36 -11.69 -9.05
C ILE A 9 7.88 -11.92 -8.78
N VAL A 10 7.47 -11.72 -7.53
CA VAL A 10 6.07 -11.82 -7.12
C VAL A 10 5.66 -10.49 -6.52
N LEU A 11 4.54 -9.95 -7.01
CA LEU A 11 3.88 -8.77 -6.46
C LEU A 11 2.50 -9.19 -5.97
N PHE A 12 2.17 -8.79 -4.76
CA PHE A 12 0.85 -8.98 -4.16
C PHE A 12 0.38 -7.66 -3.58
N GLY A 13 -0.87 -7.27 -3.82
CA GLY A 13 -1.38 -6.03 -3.27
C GLY A 13 -2.79 -5.71 -3.74
N GLY A 14 -3.25 -4.55 -3.31
CA GLY A 14 -4.61 -4.06 -3.47
C GLY A 14 -5.14 -3.55 -2.15
N ASP A 15 -6.45 -3.32 -2.09
CA ASP A 15 -7.15 -3.02 -0.84
C ASP A 15 -7.29 -4.30 -0.01
N LEU A 16 -6.50 -4.39 1.06
CA LEU A 16 -6.52 -5.54 1.97
C LEU A 16 -7.43 -5.32 3.17
N ASN A 17 -7.98 -4.11 3.36
CA ASN A 17 -8.76 -3.70 4.53
C ASN A 17 -8.10 -4.05 5.89
N MET A 18 -6.79 -4.29 5.90
CA MET A 18 -6.10 -4.90 7.02
C MET A 18 -5.62 -3.86 8.02
N ARG A 19 -5.76 -4.19 9.30
CA ARG A 19 -5.15 -3.48 10.44
C ARG A 19 -3.85 -4.18 10.81
N ASP A 20 -2.87 -3.42 11.31
CA ASP A 20 -1.55 -4.00 11.63
C ASP A 20 -1.62 -5.10 12.70
N ASN A 21 -2.54 -5.01 13.66
CA ASN A 21 -2.76 -6.08 14.64
C ASN A 21 -3.33 -7.37 14.04
N GLU A 22 -4.02 -7.31 12.91
CA GLU A 22 -4.52 -8.51 12.21
C GLU A 22 -3.36 -9.27 11.57
N LEU A 23 -2.39 -8.54 11.00
CA LEU A 23 -1.17 -9.11 10.45
C LEU A 23 -0.33 -9.82 11.53
N VAL A 24 -0.21 -9.21 12.72
CA VAL A 24 0.48 -9.83 13.86
C VAL A 24 -0.23 -11.12 14.28
N LYS A 25 -1.56 -11.11 14.39
CA LYS A 25 -2.37 -12.30 14.72
C LYS A 25 -2.26 -13.41 13.67
N ALA A 26 -2.05 -13.05 12.41
CA ALA A 26 -1.87 -13.99 11.30
C ALA A 26 -0.44 -14.58 11.22
N GLY A 27 0.47 -14.22 12.12
CA GLY A 27 1.84 -14.74 12.14
C GLY A 27 2.88 -13.86 11.45
N ASN A 28 2.56 -12.59 11.20
CA ASN A 28 3.39 -11.61 10.48
C ASN A 28 3.64 -11.96 9.00
N ILE A 29 4.42 -11.12 8.33
CA ILE A 29 4.83 -11.33 6.94
C ILE A 29 5.81 -12.51 6.88
N PRO A 30 5.60 -13.49 5.98
CA PRO A 30 6.54 -14.60 5.79
C PRO A 30 7.94 -14.12 5.40
N ALA A 31 8.96 -14.89 5.81
CA ALA A 31 10.35 -14.58 5.48
C ALA A 31 10.57 -14.46 3.95
N GLY A 32 11.33 -13.45 3.54
CA GLY A 32 11.63 -13.18 2.13
C GLY A 32 10.56 -12.37 1.37
N ILE A 33 9.41 -12.09 1.99
CA ILE A 33 8.41 -11.15 1.49
C ILE A 33 8.60 -9.82 2.22
N CYS A 34 8.61 -8.71 1.48
CA CYS A 34 8.72 -7.37 2.02
C CYS A 34 7.41 -6.60 1.83
N ASP A 35 7.00 -5.83 2.84
CA ASP A 35 5.99 -4.76 2.69
C ASP A 35 6.69 -3.55 2.06
N LEU A 36 6.18 -3.08 0.92
CA LEU A 36 6.85 -2.06 0.12
C LEU A 36 6.95 -0.70 0.83
N TRP A 37 5.91 -0.28 1.57
CA TRP A 37 5.94 0.98 2.31
C TRP A 37 6.98 0.91 3.44
N ILE A 38 7.08 -0.26 4.08
CA ILE A 38 8.10 -0.52 5.10
C ILE A 38 9.51 -0.48 4.50
N GLU A 39 9.74 -1.19 3.40
CA GLU A 39 11.02 -1.25 2.71
C GLU A 39 11.47 0.14 2.23
N MET A 40 10.54 0.98 1.79
CA MET A 40 10.78 2.35 1.33
C MET A 40 10.88 3.38 2.46
N GLY A 41 11.13 2.92 3.70
CA GLY A 41 11.46 3.78 4.83
C GLY A 41 10.27 4.30 5.64
N LYS A 42 9.07 3.70 5.49
CA LYS A 42 7.89 4.03 6.30
C LYS A 42 7.53 5.52 6.33
N ARG A 43 7.68 6.19 5.19
CA ARG A 43 7.39 7.63 5.05
C ARG A 43 5.96 7.95 5.48
N GLU A 44 5.81 8.82 6.48
CA GLU A 44 4.52 9.13 7.11
C GLU A 44 3.54 9.78 6.13
N GLU A 45 4.04 10.59 5.20
CA GLU A 45 3.25 11.25 4.16
C GLU A 45 2.56 10.27 3.20
N TYR A 46 3.00 9.01 3.18
CA TYR A 46 2.43 7.93 2.35
C TYR A 46 1.86 6.78 3.17
N ALA A 47 1.71 6.94 4.49
CA ALA A 47 1.29 5.87 5.39
C ALA A 47 -0.19 5.49 5.26
N TYR A 48 -1.06 6.46 4.98
CA TYR A 48 -2.51 6.26 5.02
C TYR A 48 -3.08 6.36 3.61
N THR A 49 -3.64 5.26 3.12
CA THR A 49 -4.24 5.16 1.79
C THR A 49 -5.73 5.44 1.84
N TRP A 50 -6.33 5.38 3.02
CA TRP A 50 -7.69 5.79 3.28
C TRP A 50 -7.69 6.75 4.48
N ASP A 51 -8.00 8.02 4.24
CA ASP A 51 -7.75 9.10 5.21
C ASP A 51 -8.93 10.08 5.26
N MET A 52 -9.80 9.90 6.26
CA MET A 52 -10.99 10.76 6.45
C MET A 52 -10.67 12.15 7.01
N GLN A 53 -9.40 12.45 7.32
CA GLN A 53 -8.99 13.80 7.68
C GLN A 53 -8.77 14.67 6.45
N LEU A 54 -8.29 14.07 5.35
CA LEU A 54 -7.96 14.74 4.10
C LEU A 54 -8.99 14.48 3.00
N ASN A 55 -9.49 13.25 2.88
CA ASN A 55 -10.48 12.87 1.89
C ASN A 55 -11.89 13.21 2.37
N THR A 56 -12.64 13.92 1.54
CA THR A 56 -13.99 14.43 1.85
C THR A 56 -15.08 13.78 0.99
N ASN A 57 -14.78 12.69 0.30
CA ASN A 57 -15.75 11.99 -0.54
C ASN A 57 -16.83 11.30 0.29
N LEU A 58 -16.47 10.76 1.45
CA LEU A 58 -17.39 10.10 2.38
C LEU A 58 -17.66 11.00 3.59
N ASP A 59 -18.90 10.93 4.11
CA ASP A 59 -19.27 11.60 5.34
C ASP A 59 -19.16 10.63 6.53
N PHE A 60 -18.23 10.92 7.44
CA PHE A 60 -18.04 10.17 8.69
C PHE A 60 -18.23 11.07 9.93
N SER A 61 -19.06 12.10 9.80
CA SER A 61 -19.28 13.13 10.83
C SER A 61 -19.98 12.62 12.10
N ALA A 62 -20.56 11.43 12.09
CA ALA A 62 -21.42 10.92 13.17
C ALA A 62 -20.77 10.88 14.56
N ASN A 63 -19.43 10.87 14.70
CA ASN A 63 -18.76 10.68 15.98
C ASN A 63 -17.55 11.61 16.24
N ASN A 64 -17.40 12.74 15.51
CA ASN A 64 -16.19 13.60 15.53
C ASN A 64 -14.85 12.86 15.26
N PHE A 65 -14.90 11.58 14.92
CA PHE A 65 -13.75 10.74 14.68
C PHE A 65 -13.48 10.66 13.19
N ARG A 66 -12.24 10.97 12.80
CA ARG A 66 -11.77 10.93 11.42
C ARG A 66 -10.69 9.87 11.29
N PRO A 67 -11.07 8.61 11.01
CA PRO A 67 -10.14 7.50 10.92
C PRO A 67 -9.17 7.65 9.75
N ARG A 68 -7.99 7.07 9.93
CA ARG A 68 -6.95 6.95 8.91
C ARG A 68 -6.45 5.52 8.93
N CYS A 69 -6.36 4.89 7.77
CA CYS A 69 -6.03 3.48 7.64
C CYS A 69 -5.09 3.24 6.46
N ARG A 70 -4.25 2.21 6.60
CA ARG A 70 -3.37 1.69 5.55
C ARG A 70 -3.99 0.41 4.97
N PHE A 71 -5.11 0.58 4.31
CA PHE A 71 -5.88 -0.53 3.74
C PHE A 71 -5.23 -1.08 2.48
N ASP A 72 -4.80 -0.17 1.60
CA ASP A 72 -4.09 -0.53 0.40
C ASP A 72 -2.63 -0.82 0.76
N ARG A 73 -2.15 -1.98 0.34
CA ARG A 73 -0.78 -2.41 0.61
C ARG A 73 -0.21 -3.09 -0.63
N MET A 74 1.12 -3.04 -0.74
CA MET A 74 1.86 -3.80 -1.73
C MET A 74 2.98 -4.56 -1.03
N TYR A 75 3.08 -5.84 -1.36
CA TYR A 75 4.09 -6.77 -0.91
C TYR A 75 4.83 -7.31 -2.12
N PHE A 76 6.12 -7.59 -1.95
CA PHE A 76 6.91 -8.18 -3.01
C PHE A 76 7.87 -9.25 -2.50
N ARG A 77 8.20 -10.18 -3.40
CA ARG A 77 9.31 -11.12 -3.26
C ARG A 77 10.16 -11.01 -4.52
N GLY A 78 11.44 -10.66 -4.36
CA GLY A 78 12.39 -10.62 -5.47
C GLY A 78 12.65 -12.03 -6.05
N ALA A 79 13.20 -12.09 -7.26
CA ALA A 79 13.69 -13.35 -7.82
C ALA A 79 15.03 -13.73 -7.17
N THR A 80 15.17 -14.98 -6.75
CA THR A 80 16.45 -15.57 -6.34
C THR A 80 17.24 -15.90 -7.60
N SER A 81 17.90 -14.90 -8.18
CA SER A 81 18.78 -15.06 -9.34
C SER A 81 20.02 -14.17 -9.19
N PRO A 82 21.22 -14.66 -9.52
CA PRO A 82 22.42 -13.83 -9.53
C PRO A 82 22.41 -12.75 -10.62
N THR A 83 21.55 -12.90 -11.65
CA THR A 83 21.51 -11.99 -12.81
C THR A 83 20.34 -11.02 -12.81
N VAL A 84 19.31 -11.24 -11.98
CA VAL A 84 18.13 -10.37 -11.90
C VAL A 84 18.20 -9.59 -10.60
N LYS A 85 18.26 -8.26 -10.69
CA LYS A 85 18.26 -7.38 -9.51
C LYS A 85 16.90 -6.71 -9.44
N PHE A 86 16.08 -7.13 -8.48
CA PHE A 86 14.79 -6.50 -8.24
C PHE A 86 14.88 -5.56 -7.04
N LYS A 87 14.67 -4.26 -7.26
CA LYS A 87 14.76 -3.26 -6.20
C LYS A 87 13.64 -2.21 -6.32
N PRO A 88 12.90 -1.91 -5.24
CA PRO A 88 11.99 -0.77 -5.25
C PRO A 88 12.77 0.55 -5.26
N ILE A 89 12.35 1.48 -6.12
CA ILE A 89 12.96 2.80 -6.30
C ILE A 89 12.09 3.88 -5.68
N SER A 90 10.77 3.74 -5.78
CA SER A 90 9.83 4.73 -5.24
C SER A 90 8.52 4.11 -4.76
N PHE A 91 7.92 4.76 -3.76
CA PHE A 91 6.58 4.50 -3.25
C PHE A 91 5.95 5.87 -2.94
N LYS A 92 4.81 6.16 -3.56
CA LYS A 92 4.09 7.44 -3.41
C LYS A 92 2.59 7.22 -3.46
N LEU A 93 1.84 8.17 -2.90
CA LEU A 93 0.40 8.25 -3.09
C LEU A 93 0.05 9.14 -4.29
N GLN A 94 -1.02 8.79 -4.99
CA GLN A 94 -1.55 9.48 -6.17
C GLN A 94 -3.06 9.70 -6.03
N GLY A 95 -3.59 10.62 -6.84
CA GLY A 95 -5.01 11.00 -6.80
C GLY A 95 -5.35 11.89 -5.60
N LEU A 96 -4.37 12.65 -5.11
CA LEU A 96 -4.50 13.57 -3.98
C LEU A 96 -5.17 14.90 -4.38
N GLU A 97 -5.44 15.09 -5.67
CA GLU A 97 -6.05 16.29 -6.22
C GLU A 97 -7.58 16.20 -6.29
N ILE A 98 -8.23 17.32 -6.00
CA ILE A 98 -9.68 17.45 -6.19
C ILE A 98 -9.97 17.65 -7.68
N ILE A 99 -10.90 16.85 -8.21
CA ILE A 99 -11.46 17.02 -9.54
C ILE A 99 -12.38 18.25 -9.52
N GLN A 100 -11.91 19.35 -10.12
CA GLN A 100 -12.54 20.68 -9.99
C GLN A 100 -14.00 20.73 -10.45
N SER A 101 -14.39 19.96 -11.47
CA SER A 101 -15.76 19.98 -12.00
C SER A 101 -16.79 19.39 -11.05
N ILE A 102 -16.38 18.52 -10.13
CA ILE A 102 -17.28 17.80 -9.20
C ILE A 102 -16.94 18.05 -7.72
N GLN A 103 -15.84 18.75 -7.43
CA GLN A 103 -15.37 19.06 -6.07
C GLN A 103 -15.21 17.80 -5.19
N ARG A 104 -14.69 16.72 -5.80
CA ARG A 104 -14.42 15.42 -5.16
C ARG A 104 -13.04 14.94 -5.54
N PHE A 105 -12.44 14.10 -4.70
CA PHE A 105 -11.29 13.29 -5.08
C PHE A 105 -11.73 12.17 -6.03
N CYS A 106 -10.79 11.54 -6.74
CA CYS A 106 -11.11 10.46 -7.68
C CYS A 106 -11.70 9.20 -7.00
N SER A 107 -11.38 8.99 -5.73
CA SER A 107 -11.82 7.90 -4.87
C SER A 107 -11.77 8.37 -3.42
N ASP A 108 -12.42 7.66 -2.49
CA ASP A 108 -12.18 7.82 -1.06
C ASP A 108 -10.84 7.20 -0.60
N HIS A 109 -10.21 6.41 -1.47
CA HIS A 109 -8.84 5.90 -1.33
C HIS A 109 -7.83 6.71 -2.18
N TRP A 110 -6.59 6.81 -1.69
CA TRP A 110 -5.43 7.25 -2.45
C TRP A 110 -4.76 6.06 -3.13
N ALA A 111 -4.38 6.23 -4.40
CA ALA A 111 -3.72 5.18 -5.14
C ALA A 111 -2.25 5.04 -4.70
N ILE A 112 -1.76 3.81 -4.56
CA ILE A 112 -0.33 3.54 -4.41
C ILE A 112 0.32 3.50 -5.80
N GLN A 113 1.36 4.30 -6.00
CA GLN A 113 2.28 4.19 -7.12
C GLN A 113 3.64 3.67 -6.63
N ALA A 114 4.14 2.63 -7.30
CA ALA A 114 5.42 2.01 -7.02
C ALA A 114 6.26 1.92 -8.30
N GLU A 115 7.56 2.16 -8.18
CA GLU A 115 8.53 1.98 -9.27
C GLU A 115 9.62 1.01 -8.84
N PHE A 116 10.08 0.16 -9.76
CA PHE A 116 11.07 -0.88 -9.51
C PHE A 116 12.15 -0.87 -10.59
N GLU A 117 13.39 -1.18 -10.18
CA GLU A 117 14.49 -1.54 -11.06
C GLU A 117 14.51 -3.08 -11.20
N VAL A 118 14.74 -3.59 -12.42
CA VAL A 118 14.74 -5.03 -12.75
C VAL A 118 15.97 -5.40 -13.58
#